data_AF-A0A248TG17-F1
#
_entry.id   AF-A0A248TG17-F1
#
_cell.length_a   1.000
_cell.length_b   1.000
_cell.length_c   1.000
_cell.angle_alpha   90.00
_cell.angle_beta   90.00
_cell.angle_gamma   90.00
#
_symmetry.space_group_name_H-M   'P 1'
#
loop_
_entity.id
_entity.type
_entity.pdbx_description
1 polymer ?
#
loop_
_entity_poly.entity_id
_entity_poly.type
_entity_poly.pdbx_seq_one_letter_code
_entity_poly.pdbx_strand_id
1 'polypeptide(L)'
;MVEIILAVFLCSILVVIGVLIQRKGSVSFIAGYKEGRVRNEKKLANRVGLTIILFAVECFLLILIHLLLFPVNGLYIGILAVVHLFVVFALFVQAVMV
;
A
#
# COMPACT_ATOMS: atom_id res chain seq x y z
N MET A 1 -13.40 21.41 2.19
CA MET A 1 -13.54 20.73 3.51
C MET A 1 -13.91 19.26 3.35
N VAL A 2 -14.97 18.94 2.59
CA VAL A 2 -15.39 17.55 2.32
C VAL A 2 -14.28 16.71 1.67
N GLU A 3 -13.56 17.24 0.68
CA GLU A 3 -12.47 16.54 -0.01
C GLU A 3 -11.32 16.14 0.94
N ILE A 4 -10.97 17.01 1.88
CA ILE A 4 -9.91 16.76 2.87
C ILE A 4 -10.35 15.65 3.83
N ILE A 5 -11.61 15.70 4.28
CA ILE A 5 -12.19 14.66 5.14
C ILE A 5 -12.18 13.31 4.41
N LEU A 6 -12.57 13.31 3.13
CA LEU A 6 -12.57 12.11 2.30
C LEU A 6 -11.15 11.55 2.12
N ALA A 7 -10.17 12.43 1.86
CA ALA A 7 -8.77 12.07 1.72
C ALA A 7 -8.20 11.45 3.00
N VAL A 8 -8.42 12.10 4.16
CA VAL A 8 -7.99 11.59 5.47
C VAL A 8 -8.64 10.25 5.75
N PHE A 9 -9.93 10.11 5.48
CA PHE A 9 -10.67 8.87 5.68
C PHE A 9 -10.10 7.74 4.81
N LEU A 10 -9.93 7.96 3.50
CA LEU A 10 -9.35 6.97 2.59
C LEU A 10 -7.92 6.57 2.98
N CYS A 11 -7.06 7.54 3.30
CA CYS A 11 -5.68 7.24 3.73
C CYS A 11 -5.67 6.45 5.05
N SER A 12 -6.56 6.79 6.00
CA SER A 12 -6.67 6.07 7.27
C SER A 12 -7.10 4.61 7.08
N ILE A 13 -8.03 4.34 6.14
CA ILE A 13 -8.43 2.98 5.78
C ILE A 13 -7.24 2.20 5.23
N LEU A 14 -6.46 2.78 4.33
CA LEU A 14 -5.28 2.13 3.77
C LEU A 14 -4.23 1.81 4.84
N VAL A 15 -3.98 2.72 5.77
CA VAL A 15 -3.10 2.47 6.92
C VAL A 15 -3.61 1.30 7.75
N VAL A 16 -4.91 1.28 8.08
CA VAL A 16 -5.52 0.17 8.84
C VAL A 16 -5.37 -1.15 8.10
N ILE A 17 -5.63 -1.19 6.79
CA ILE A 17 -5.46 -2.39 5.96
C ILE A 17 -4.01 -2.88 6.03
N GLY A 18 -3.04 -1.99 5.86
CA GLY A 18 -1.62 -2.32 5.96
C GLY A 18 -1.28 -2.95 7.31
N VAL A 19 -1.73 -2.34 8.42
CA VAL A 19 -1.52 -2.88 9.77
C VAL A 19 -2.20 -4.24 9.96
N LEU A 20 -3.41 -4.43 9.45
CA LEU A 20 -4.12 -5.70 9.52
C LEU A 20 -3.38 -6.82 8.77
N ILE A 21 -2.80 -6.51 7.60
CA ILE A 21 -1.97 -7.46 6.85
C ILE A 21 -0.72 -7.85 7.66
N GLN A 22 -0.03 -6.87 8.26
CA GLN A 22 1.13 -7.13 9.12
C GLN A 22 0.77 -8.01 10.33
N ARG A 23 -0.38 -7.74 10.97
CA ARG A 23 -0.87 -8.52 12.11
C ARG A 23 -1.30 -9.93 11.73
N LYS A 24 -1.96 -10.10 10.58
CA LYS A 24 -2.36 -11.42 10.06
C LYS A 24 -1.13 -12.28 9.76
N GLY A 25 -0.05 -11.67 9.27
CA GLY A 25 1.19 -12.38 8.96
C GLY A 25 1.11 -13.28 7.72
N SER A 26 0.02 -13.23 6.96
CA SER A 26 -0.16 -13.92 5.69
C SER A 26 -0.73 -12.99 4.61
N VAL A 27 -0.45 -13.30 3.34
CA VAL A 27 -0.92 -12.53 2.16
C VAL A 27 -1.99 -13.29 1.37
N SER A 28 -2.86 -14.05 2.06
CA SER A 28 -3.89 -14.90 1.44
C SER A 28 -4.98 -14.18 0.62
N PHE A 29 -4.95 -12.86 0.57
CA PHE A 29 -5.82 -12.05 -0.30
C PHE A 29 -5.31 -11.98 -1.75
N ILE A 30 -4.04 -12.34 -2.02
CA ILE A 30 -3.50 -12.37 -3.38
C ILE A 30 -4.13 -13.55 -4.12
N ALA A 31 -4.89 -13.27 -5.17
CA ALA A 31 -5.55 -14.28 -5.98
C ALA A 31 -4.52 -15.30 -6.52
N GLY A 32 -4.81 -16.60 -6.36
CA GLY A 32 -3.89 -17.68 -6.75
C GLY A 32 -2.80 -18.01 -5.70
N TYR A 33 -2.79 -17.35 -4.55
CA TYR A 33 -1.93 -17.71 -3.42
C TYR A 33 -2.54 -18.84 -2.57
N LYS A 34 -1.72 -19.84 -2.23
CA LYS A 34 -2.03 -20.82 -1.17
C LYS A 34 -1.11 -20.54 0.02
N GLU A 35 -1.67 -20.50 1.22
CA GLU A 35 -0.89 -20.40 2.46
C GLU A 35 0.09 -21.58 2.57
N GLY A 36 1.31 -21.30 3.00
CA GLY A 36 2.42 -22.25 3.07
C GLY A 36 3.31 -22.33 1.82
N ARG A 37 3.02 -21.58 0.74
CA ARG A 37 3.84 -21.58 -0.50
C ARG A 37 5.14 -20.79 -0.38
N VAL A 38 5.22 -19.86 0.57
CA VAL A 38 6.37 -18.99 0.79
C VAL A 38 7.03 -19.34 2.11
N ARG A 39 8.35 -19.56 2.11
CA ARG A 39 9.13 -19.98 3.29
C ARG A 39 9.06 -19.00 4.46
N ASN A 40 8.84 -17.72 4.19
CA ASN A 40 8.81 -16.63 5.17
C ASN A 40 7.57 -15.72 5.01
N GLU A 41 6.36 -16.29 5.10
CA GLU A 41 5.10 -15.55 4.92
C GLU A 41 4.98 -14.30 5.79
N LYS A 42 5.35 -14.40 7.07
CA LYS A 42 5.30 -13.27 8.02
C LYS A 42 6.15 -12.10 7.57
N LYS A 43 7.33 -12.37 7.00
CA LYS A 43 8.23 -11.33 6.46
C LYS A 43 7.62 -10.69 5.21
N LEU A 44 7.02 -11.49 4.34
CA LEU A 44 6.32 -10.99 3.14
C LEU A 44 5.13 -10.11 3.54
N ALA A 45 4.26 -10.59 4.43
CA ALA A 45 3.13 -9.82 4.95
C ALA A 45 3.57 -8.51 5.60
N ASN A 46 4.67 -8.52 6.37
CA ASN A 46 5.22 -7.30 6.95
C ASN A 46 5.64 -6.28 5.89
N ARG A 47 6.35 -6.73 4.85
CA ARG A 47 6.81 -5.86 3.75
C ARG A 47 5.65 -5.34 2.91
N VAL A 48 4.69 -6.19 2.55
CA VAL A 48 3.50 -5.80 1.78
C VAL A 48 2.65 -4.80 2.57
N GLY A 49 2.40 -5.07 3.86
CA GLY A 49 1.69 -4.13 4.72
C GLY A 49 2.42 -2.79 4.87
N LEU A 50 3.77 -2.80 4.96
CA LEU A 50 4.57 -1.58 4.97
C LEU A 50 4.43 -0.80 3.65
N THR A 51 4.47 -1.48 2.50
CA THR A 51 4.28 -0.85 1.18
C THR A 51 2.92 -0.17 1.08
N ILE A 52 1.85 -0.77 1.60
CA ILE A 52 0.50 -0.17 1.62
C ILE A 52 0.45 1.07 2.54
N ILE A 53 1.09 1.00 3.71
CA ILE A 53 1.17 2.14 4.64
C ILE A 53 1.95 3.30 4.02
N LEU A 54 3.08 3.03 3.36
CA LEU A 54 3.87 4.04 2.66
C LEU A 54 3.06 4.72 1.57
N PHE A 55 2.36 3.94 0.74
CA PHE A 55 1.46 4.49 -0.27
C PHE A 55 0.41 5.44 0.32
N ALA A 56 -0.19 5.08 1.46
CA ALA A 56 -1.16 5.92 2.14
C ALA A 56 -0.56 7.25 2.64
N VAL A 57 0.65 7.20 3.19
CA VAL A 57 1.39 8.39 3.64
C VAL A 57 1.73 9.31 2.48
N GLU A 58 2.24 8.76 1.37
CA GLU A 58 2.57 9.54 0.18
C GLU A 58 1.33 10.14 -0.49
N CYS A 59 0.21 9.41 -0.55
CA CYS A 59 -1.06 9.96 -1.01
C CYS A 59 -1.50 11.14 -0.14
N PHE A 60 -1.42 11.00 1.18
CA PHE A 60 -1.75 12.09 2.10
C PHE A 60 -0.84 13.30 1.90
N LEU A 61 0.47 13.09 1.74
CA LEU A 61 1.43 14.16 1.45
C LEU A 61 1.14 14.86 0.13
N LEU A 62 0.85 14.13 -0.95
CA LEU A 62 0.51 14.72 -2.24
C LEU A 62 -0.75 15.57 -2.18
N ILE A 63 -1.77 15.11 -1.44
CA ILE A 63 -3.01 15.88 -1.23
C ILE A 63 -2.72 17.14 -0.41
N LEU A 64 -1.85 17.06 0.60
CA LEU A 64 -1.44 18.20 1.40
C LEU A 64 -0.69 19.23 0.54
N ILE A 65 0.24 18.79 -0.31
CA ILE A 65 0.98 19.64 -1.27
C ILE A 65 0.00 20.30 -2.25
N HIS A 66 -0.96 19.52 -2.78
CA HIS A 66 -1.98 20.03 -3.69
C HIS A 66 -2.77 21.19 -3.09
N LEU A 67 -3.10 21.09 -1.80
CA LEU A 67 -3.92 22.05 -1.10
C LEU A 67 -3.14 23.28 -0.59
N LEU A 68 -1.92 23.08 -0.09
CA LEU A 68 -1.16 24.13 0.63
C LEU A 68 -0.12 24.85 -0.22
N LEU A 69 0.40 24.22 -1.28
CA LEU A 69 1.55 24.73 -2.04
C LEU A 69 1.19 25.07 -3.48
N PHE A 70 0.77 24.08 -4.27
CA PHE A 70 0.46 24.27 -5.70
C PHE A 70 -0.40 23.11 -6.23
N PRO A 71 -1.19 23.34 -7.30
CA PRO A 71 -2.00 22.29 -7.88
C PRO A 71 -1.15 21.11 -8.39
N VAL A 72 -1.45 19.90 -7.91
CA VAL A 72 -0.80 18.65 -8.33
C VAL A 72 -1.75 17.92 -9.27
N ASN A 73 -1.24 17.46 -10.41
CA ASN A 73 -2.03 16.67 -11.35
C ASN A 73 -2.35 15.28 -10.76
N GLY A 74 -3.61 14.86 -10.80
CA GLY A 74 -4.04 13.53 -10.35
C GLY A 74 -3.31 12.36 -11.03
N LEU A 75 -2.73 12.59 -12.21
CA LEU A 75 -1.86 11.63 -12.90
C LEU A 75 -0.67 11.17 -12.03
N TYR A 76 -0.12 12.04 -11.18
CA TYR A 76 0.98 11.66 -10.27
C TYR A 76 0.53 10.64 -9.22
N ILE A 77 -0.70 10.74 -8.71
CA ILE A 77 -1.27 9.76 -7.78
C ILE A 77 -1.47 8.42 -8.49
N GLY A 78 -1.93 8.45 -9.75
CA GLY A 78 -2.06 7.25 -10.59
C GLY A 78 -0.72 6.54 -10.80
N ILE A 79 0.34 7.29 -11.15
CA ILE A 79 1.69 6.75 -11.29
C ILE A 79 2.17 6.14 -9.97
N LEU A 80 1.95 6.84 -8.85
CA LEU A 80 2.35 6.36 -7.52
C LEU A 80 1.69 5.02 -7.17
N ALA A 81 0.40 4.87 -7.48
CA ALA A 81 -0.34 3.62 -7.26
C ALA A 81 0.23 2.47 -8.11
N VAL A 82 0.55 2.73 -9.38
CA VAL A 82 1.15 1.74 -10.28
C VAL A 82 2.53 1.30 -9.77
N VAL A 83 3.36 2.24 -9.30
CA VAL A 83 4.67 1.93 -8.71
C VAL A 83 4.51 1.01 -7.50
N HIS A 84 3.59 1.32 -6.59
CA HIS A 84 3.33 0.49 -5.40
C HIS A 84 2.82 -0.90 -5.76
N LEU A 85 1.97 -1.00 -6.77
CA LEU A 85 1.51 -2.28 -7.30
C LEU A 85 2.68 -3.14 -7.78
N PHE A 86 3.59 -2.57 -8.57
CA PHE A 86 4.80 -3.28 -9.02
C PHE A 86 5.71 -3.69 -7.87
N VAL A 87 5.86 -2.85 -6.83
CA VAL A 87 6.63 -3.19 -5.63
C VAL A 87 6.03 -4.39 -4.90
N VAL A 88 4.70 -4.43 -4.74
CA VAL A 88 4.02 -5.59 -4.12
C VAL A 88 4.25 -6.86 -4.94
N PHE A 89 4.14 -6.80 -6.27
CA PHE A 89 4.45 -7.96 -7.13
C PHE A 89 5.91 -8.40 -7.04
N ALA A 90 6.86 -7.45 -7.03
CA ALA A 90 8.27 -7.76 -6.89
C ALA A 90 8.58 -8.44 -5.54
N LEU A 91 7.98 -7.94 -4.44
CA LEU A 91 8.08 -8.57 -3.13
C LEU A 91 7.56 -10.01 -3.12
N PHE A 92 6.46 -10.24 -3.83
CA PHE A 92 5.87 -11.57 -3.96
C PHE A 92 6.77 -12.53 -4.74
N VAL A 93 7.24 -12.12 -5.93
CA VAL A 93 8.15 -12.91 -6.76
C VAL A 93 9.45 -13.23 -6.01
N GLN A 94 10.02 -12.24 -5.31
CA GLN A 94 11.20 -12.44 -4.46
C GLN A 94 10.94 -13.48 -3.36
N ALA A 95 9.77 -13.46 -2.74
CA ALA A 95 9.43 -14.38 -1.66
C ALA A 95 9.13 -15.81 -2.13
N VAL A 96 8.75 -16.00 -3.39
CA VAL A 96 8.52 -17.32 -3.99
C VAL A 96 9.83 -17.95 -4.49
N MET A 97 10.77 -17.16 -4.99
CA MET A 97 12.05 -17.66 -5.54
C MET A 97 13.12 -17.97 -4.49
N VAL A 98 12.89 -17.64 -3.20
CA VAL A 98 13.85 -17.78 -2.08
C VAL A 98 13.35 -18.77 -1.03
#